data_AF-A0A1I0KN04-F1
#
_entry.id   AF-A0A1I0KN04-F1
#
_cell.length_a   1.000
_cell.length_b   1.000
_cell.length_c   1.000
_cell.angle_alpha   90.00
_cell.angle_beta   90.00
_cell.angle_gamma   90.00
#
_symmetry.space_group_name_H-M   'P 1'
#
loop_
_entity.id
_entity.type
_entity.pdbx_description
1 polymer ?
#
loop_
_entity_poly.entity_id
_entity_poly.type
_entity_poly.pdbx_seq_one_letter_code
_entity_poly.pdbx_strand_id
1 'polypeptide(L)'
;MIMVGNGVGNTASGFAATAEGLETTASGAASHSEGYSTLASGDTSHAEGNTTVASGNASHAEGNLAQATGDTSHAEGTSSVASGVASHAEGYATTSSGDGAHAEGALTVASGTMAHAEGNGTQAAGDHSHAEGFQTQTQSGALNAHAEGEGNSAGGRASHVEGGGPDSFGNAASNYANGAAAHAEGLATVAWGIASHAEGGTFDATIAPGPRALGDFAHAEGQTTLASGAAAHAEGFQTTASGPSAHAEGANTTAGGSFSHAEGVSTSSSGPYAHAEGANTTADGQASHAEGFMTQAFAPNSHAEGENTIVLPTHTGAHIMGQNGSTRFAYSWHLANGLAVGPTLNAAVIEGSTGNLYLDGTVISPAAADYAEMFETADGSAIEPGYFVTFDDSGDKIRTATGGDEYILGVVSARPAVLADASDLRWHKLFVTDEWDRIRYAEVEVPEIRDEEGHIVRAASVKTEPVLNPDWNASMTYIPRRERDEWVAVGLVGKLLVRDDGSCVAGGYCRPNADGIATAASSGYRVMKRTGDNQVRIFLK
;
A
#
# COMPACT_ATOMS: atom_id res chain seq x y z
N MET A 1 -20.55 78.21 -22.86
CA MET A 1 -21.38 77.00 -23.01
C MET A 1 -21.41 76.69 -24.49
N ILE A 2 -20.67 75.66 -24.92
CA ILE A 2 -20.65 75.20 -26.31
C ILE A 2 -21.39 73.86 -26.28
N MET A 3 -22.51 73.79 -26.99
CA MET A 3 -23.34 72.60 -27.15
C MET A 3 -23.46 72.40 -28.66
N VAL A 4 -23.14 71.22 -29.18
CA VAL A 4 -23.20 70.94 -30.62
C VAL A 4 -24.08 69.73 -30.87
N GLY A 5 -25.25 69.97 -31.48
CA GLY A 5 -26.15 68.94 -31.96
C GLY A 5 -26.17 68.94 -33.48
N ASN A 6 -25.49 68.00 -34.13
CA ASN A 6 -25.41 67.89 -35.58
C ASN A 6 -26.28 66.72 -36.06
N GLY A 7 -27.46 66.98 -36.63
CA GLY A 7 -28.36 65.95 -37.15
C GLY A 7 -29.83 66.14 -36.78
N VAL A 8 -30.65 65.11 -36.96
CA VAL A 8 -32.10 65.14 -36.67
C VAL A 8 -32.37 64.43 -35.35
N GLY A 9 -33.12 65.08 -34.45
CA GLY A 9 -33.54 64.46 -33.17
C GLY A 9 -32.47 64.36 -32.09
N ASN A 10 -31.29 64.97 -32.28
CA ASN A 10 -30.19 64.88 -31.32
C ASN A 10 -30.39 65.86 -30.15
N THR A 11 -29.95 65.47 -28.95
CA THR A 11 -30.03 66.27 -27.72
C THR A 11 -28.66 66.35 -27.05
N ALA A 12 -27.98 67.50 -27.15
CA ALA A 12 -26.84 67.81 -26.29
C ALA A 12 -27.31 68.73 -25.14
N SER A 13 -27.20 68.29 -23.88
CA SER A 13 -27.66 69.05 -22.70
C SER A 13 -26.63 69.24 -21.58
N GLY A 14 -25.59 68.40 -21.49
CA GLY A 14 -24.50 68.54 -20.51
C GLY A 14 -23.45 69.60 -20.89
N PHE A 15 -22.77 70.20 -19.92
CA PHE A 15 -21.76 71.23 -20.20
C PHE A 15 -20.67 70.70 -21.15
N ALA A 16 -20.46 71.33 -22.32
CA ALA A 16 -19.49 70.88 -23.34
C ALA A 16 -19.80 69.52 -23.99
N ALA A 17 -21.07 69.10 -23.99
CA ALA A 17 -21.50 67.87 -24.63
C ALA A 17 -21.67 68.02 -26.16
N THR A 18 -21.41 66.92 -26.88
CA THR A 18 -21.57 66.81 -28.34
C THR A 18 -22.48 65.65 -28.69
N ALA A 19 -23.48 65.88 -29.56
CA ALA A 19 -24.38 64.84 -30.07
C ALA A 19 -24.46 64.90 -31.60
N GLU A 20 -23.97 63.86 -32.29
CA GLU A 20 -23.93 63.75 -33.75
C GLU A 20 -24.75 62.55 -34.26
N GLY A 21 -25.26 62.61 -35.50
CA GLY A 21 -26.00 61.50 -36.11
C GLY A 21 -27.53 61.66 -36.06
N LEU A 22 -28.26 60.61 -35.69
CA LEU A 22 -29.73 60.56 -35.68
C LEU A 22 -30.24 60.04 -34.33
N GLU A 23 -31.09 60.83 -33.67
CA GLU A 23 -31.71 60.50 -32.38
C GLU A 23 -30.71 60.24 -31.24
N THR A 24 -29.53 60.87 -31.26
CA THR A 24 -28.49 60.69 -30.23
C THR A 24 -28.63 61.67 -29.07
N THR A 25 -28.27 61.27 -27.85
CA THR A 25 -28.39 62.12 -26.65
C THR A 25 -27.08 62.15 -25.86
N ALA A 26 -26.50 63.35 -25.70
CA ALA A 26 -25.34 63.61 -24.85
C ALA A 26 -25.73 64.54 -23.68
N SER A 27 -25.94 63.99 -22.48
CA SER A 27 -26.44 64.73 -21.31
C SER A 27 -25.44 64.91 -20.18
N GLY A 28 -24.37 64.12 -20.12
CA GLY A 28 -23.29 64.30 -19.13
C GLY A 28 -22.34 65.45 -19.49
N ALA A 29 -21.63 66.00 -18.51
CA ALA A 29 -20.63 67.05 -18.78
C ALA A 29 -19.48 66.50 -19.63
N ALA A 30 -19.14 67.19 -20.72
CA ALA A 30 -18.14 66.79 -21.70
C ALA A 30 -18.38 65.39 -22.32
N SER A 31 -19.63 64.95 -22.38
CA SER A 31 -20.03 63.69 -23.03
C SER A 31 -20.08 63.81 -24.55
N HIS A 32 -19.86 62.70 -25.26
CA HIS A 32 -19.97 62.62 -26.72
C HIS A 32 -20.85 61.43 -27.13
N SER A 33 -21.88 61.69 -27.92
CA SER A 33 -22.77 60.64 -28.47
C SER A 33 -22.81 60.77 -30.00
N GLU A 34 -22.49 59.70 -30.73
CA GLU A 34 -22.58 59.67 -32.20
C GLU A 34 -23.24 58.39 -32.73
N GLY A 35 -23.76 58.44 -33.96
CA GLY A 35 -24.43 57.30 -34.62
C GLY A 35 -25.96 57.37 -34.65
N TYR A 36 -26.65 56.26 -34.33
CA TYR A 36 -28.12 56.13 -34.35
C TYR A 36 -28.66 55.73 -32.98
N SER A 37 -29.54 56.53 -32.40
CA SER A 37 -30.23 56.22 -31.13
C SER A 37 -29.28 55.96 -29.94
N THR A 38 -28.12 56.61 -29.91
CA THR A 38 -27.11 56.44 -28.86
C THR A 38 -27.33 57.40 -27.68
N LEU A 39 -26.89 57.02 -26.48
CA LEU A 39 -27.04 57.80 -25.25
C LEU A 39 -25.73 57.86 -24.45
N ALA A 40 -25.12 59.04 -24.36
CA ALA A 40 -24.01 59.36 -23.48
C ALA A 40 -24.48 60.26 -22.31
N SER A 41 -24.73 59.68 -21.14
CA SER A 41 -25.32 60.38 -19.99
C SER A 41 -24.41 60.58 -18.78
N GLY A 42 -23.28 59.86 -18.71
CA GLY A 42 -22.28 60.05 -17.67
C GLY A 42 -21.32 61.21 -17.97
N ASP A 43 -20.68 61.78 -16.95
CA ASP A 43 -19.68 62.83 -17.16
C ASP A 43 -18.47 62.26 -17.91
N THR A 44 -18.02 62.92 -18.97
CA THR A 44 -16.94 62.49 -19.89
C THR A 44 -17.21 61.15 -20.60
N SER A 45 -18.46 60.67 -20.64
CA SER A 45 -18.81 59.42 -21.31
C SER A 45 -18.83 59.55 -22.84
N HIS A 46 -18.55 58.45 -23.55
CA HIS A 46 -18.61 58.37 -25.02
C HIS A 46 -19.51 57.22 -25.48
N ALA A 47 -20.47 57.47 -26.37
CA ALA A 47 -21.34 56.44 -26.96
C ALA A 47 -21.36 56.55 -28.50
N GLU A 48 -20.88 55.53 -29.20
CA GLU A 48 -20.83 55.46 -30.67
C GLU A 48 -21.59 54.24 -31.21
N GLY A 49 -22.16 54.34 -32.41
CA GLY A 49 -22.74 53.21 -33.13
C GLY A 49 -24.27 53.22 -33.20
N ASN A 50 -24.94 52.11 -32.85
CA ASN A 50 -26.38 51.94 -32.98
C ASN A 50 -27.01 51.44 -31.66
N THR A 51 -27.84 52.29 -31.05
CA THR A 51 -28.54 51.99 -29.80
C THR A 51 -27.57 51.69 -28.63
N THR A 52 -26.42 52.35 -28.60
CA THR A 52 -25.42 52.20 -27.52
C THR A 52 -25.70 53.16 -26.37
N VAL A 53 -25.35 52.77 -25.15
CA VAL A 53 -25.58 53.55 -23.92
C VAL A 53 -24.30 53.61 -23.09
N ALA A 54 -23.76 54.81 -22.90
CA ALA A 54 -22.69 55.10 -21.96
C ALA A 54 -23.25 55.98 -20.83
N SER A 55 -23.49 55.41 -19.65
CA SER A 55 -24.14 56.10 -18.52
C SER A 55 -23.28 56.19 -17.25
N GLY A 56 -22.17 55.46 -17.18
CA GLY A 56 -21.18 55.64 -16.13
C GLY A 56 -20.29 56.85 -16.37
N ASN A 57 -19.67 57.41 -15.32
CA ASN A 57 -18.72 58.49 -15.50
C ASN A 57 -17.47 57.98 -16.22
N ALA A 58 -17.00 58.69 -17.24
CA ALA A 58 -15.90 58.32 -18.11
C ALA A 58 -16.07 56.95 -18.79
N SER A 59 -17.31 56.46 -18.93
CA SER A 59 -17.59 55.19 -19.61
C SER A 59 -17.56 55.33 -21.14
N HIS A 60 -17.22 54.27 -21.86
CA HIS A 60 -17.21 54.21 -23.33
C HIS A 60 -18.07 53.05 -23.83
N ALA A 61 -18.99 53.29 -24.76
CA ALA A 61 -19.78 52.25 -25.42
C ALA A 61 -19.74 52.38 -26.95
N GLU A 62 -19.29 51.35 -27.67
CA GLU A 62 -19.18 51.34 -29.14
C GLU A 62 -19.83 50.07 -29.74
N GLY A 63 -20.48 50.21 -30.90
CA GLY A 63 -21.03 49.08 -31.67
C GLY A 63 -22.55 49.06 -31.77
N ASN A 64 -23.20 47.92 -31.52
CA ASN A 64 -24.66 47.77 -31.59
C ASN A 64 -25.24 47.26 -30.28
N LEU A 65 -26.14 48.00 -29.64
CA LEU A 65 -26.74 47.64 -28.34
C LEU A 65 -25.72 47.48 -27.19
N ALA A 66 -24.51 48.03 -27.33
CA ALA A 66 -23.49 48.03 -26.29
C ALA A 66 -23.86 48.98 -25.14
N GLN A 67 -23.66 48.56 -23.89
CA GLN A 67 -24.04 49.31 -22.69
C GLN A 67 -22.89 49.37 -21.69
N ALA A 68 -22.32 50.55 -21.49
CA ALA A 68 -21.33 50.84 -20.46
C ALA A 68 -21.98 51.68 -19.35
N THR A 69 -22.30 51.05 -18.21
CA THR A 69 -23.09 51.64 -17.11
C THR A 69 -22.29 51.83 -15.82
N GLY A 70 -21.14 51.16 -15.68
CA GLY A 70 -20.22 51.38 -14.57
C GLY A 70 -19.28 52.56 -14.79
N ASP A 71 -18.79 53.18 -13.72
CA ASP A 71 -17.79 54.25 -13.83
C ASP A 71 -16.51 53.72 -14.47
N THR A 72 -15.94 54.44 -15.43
CA THR A 72 -14.76 54.08 -16.26
C THR A 72 -14.90 52.76 -17.03
N SER A 73 -16.13 52.25 -17.20
CA SER A 73 -16.38 51.00 -17.91
C SER A 73 -16.27 51.15 -19.43
N HIS A 74 -15.93 50.07 -20.14
CA HIS A 74 -15.83 50.02 -21.60
C HIS A 74 -16.67 48.86 -22.14
N ALA A 75 -17.55 49.11 -23.11
CA ALA A 75 -18.34 48.09 -23.79
C ALA A 75 -18.22 48.22 -25.32
N GLU A 76 -17.69 47.22 -26.01
CA GLU A 76 -17.54 47.20 -27.48
C GLU A 76 -18.25 45.99 -28.11
N GLY A 77 -18.84 46.17 -29.28
CA GLY A 77 -19.40 45.08 -30.10
C GLY A 77 -20.92 45.02 -30.09
N THR A 78 -21.50 43.82 -30.14
CA THR A 78 -22.95 43.61 -30.26
C THR A 78 -23.54 43.09 -28.97
N SER A 79 -24.46 43.86 -28.35
CA SER A 79 -25.14 43.50 -27.09
C SER A 79 -24.19 43.26 -25.91
N SER A 80 -23.00 43.88 -25.93
CA SER A 80 -22.02 43.81 -24.84
C SER A 80 -22.44 44.72 -23.68
N VAL A 81 -22.29 44.26 -22.43
CA VAL A 81 -22.69 45.02 -21.23
C VAL A 81 -21.53 45.10 -20.25
N ALA A 82 -21.05 46.30 -19.96
CA ALA A 82 -20.06 46.58 -18.92
C ALA A 82 -20.73 47.39 -17.80
N SER A 83 -20.94 46.78 -16.63
CA SER A 83 -21.71 47.35 -15.52
C SER A 83 -20.94 47.47 -14.20
N GLY A 84 -19.78 46.83 -14.09
CA GLY A 84 -18.87 47.01 -12.96
C GLY A 84 -18.05 48.29 -13.08
N VAL A 85 -17.52 48.78 -11.96
CA VAL A 85 -16.56 49.90 -11.99
C VAL A 85 -15.29 49.44 -12.70
N ALA A 86 -14.82 50.20 -13.70
CA ALA A 86 -13.66 49.89 -14.52
C ALA A 86 -13.74 48.55 -15.27
N SER A 87 -14.95 48.01 -15.48
CA SER A 87 -15.15 46.75 -16.20
C SER A 87 -15.04 46.91 -17.72
N HIS A 88 -14.56 45.88 -18.41
CA HIS A 88 -14.46 45.82 -19.88
C HIS A 88 -15.29 44.65 -20.44
N ALA A 89 -16.12 44.90 -21.46
CA ALA A 89 -16.86 43.87 -22.18
C ALA A 89 -16.74 44.07 -23.71
N GLU A 90 -16.22 43.07 -24.43
CA GLU A 90 -16.03 43.16 -25.90
C GLU A 90 -16.56 41.91 -26.63
N GLY A 91 -17.12 42.08 -27.83
CA GLY A 91 -17.56 40.95 -28.69
C GLY A 91 -19.08 40.82 -28.90
N TYR A 92 -19.63 39.62 -28.77
CA TYR A 92 -21.06 39.32 -29.00
C TYR A 92 -21.74 38.83 -27.72
N ALA A 93 -22.71 39.59 -27.22
CA ALA A 93 -23.50 39.27 -26.03
C ALA A 93 -22.63 38.93 -24.81
N THR A 94 -21.56 39.70 -24.60
CA THR A 94 -20.67 39.57 -23.45
C THR A 94 -21.16 40.44 -22.29
N THR A 95 -20.93 40.02 -21.04
CA THR A 95 -21.35 40.76 -19.84
C THR A 95 -20.22 40.80 -18.82
N SER A 96 -19.73 41.99 -18.53
CA SER A 96 -18.79 42.25 -17.44
C SER A 96 -19.49 43.05 -16.34
N SER A 97 -19.68 42.44 -15.17
CA SER A 97 -20.47 43.00 -14.06
C SER A 97 -19.71 43.10 -12.74
N GLY A 98 -18.56 42.45 -12.62
CA GLY A 98 -17.65 42.63 -11.49
C GLY A 98 -16.81 43.90 -11.64
N ASP A 99 -16.42 44.50 -10.51
CA ASP A 99 -15.50 45.65 -10.51
C ASP A 99 -14.14 45.22 -11.06
N GLY A 100 -13.64 45.92 -12.08
CA GLY A 100 -12.39 45.63 -12.79
C GLY A 100 -12.41 44.35 -13.60
N ALA A 101 -13.58 43.74 -13.85
CA ALA A 101 -13.70 42.51 -14.60
C ALA A 101 -13.59 42.72 -16.11
N HIS A 102 -13.15 41.70 -16.85
CA HIS A 102 -13.01 41.69 -18.31
C HIS A 102 -13.76 40.50 -18.90
N ALA A 103 -14.64 40.74 -19.88
CA ALA A 103 -15.34 39.70 -20.63
C ALA A 103 -15.16 39.90 -22.15
N GLU A 104 -14.56 38.95 -22.85
CA GLU A 104 -14.33 39.01 -24.30
C GLU A 104 -14.85 37.76 -25.04
N GLY A 105 -15.16 37.89 -26.34
CA GLY A 105 -15.60 36.78 -27.18
C GLY A 105 -17.12 36.72 -27.43
N ALA A 106 -17.76 35.58 -27.18
CA ALA A 106 -19.19 35.38 -27.45
C ALA A 106 -19.92 34.71 -26.28
N LEU A 107 -21.03 35.29 -25.81
CA LEU A 107 -21.81 34.77 -24.69
C LEU A 107 -20.99 34.60 -23.39
N THR A 108 -19.96 35.42 -23.20
CA THR A 108 -19.07 35.34 -22.03
C THR A 108 -19.54 36.23 -20.90
N VAL A 109 -19.35 35.79 -19.65
CA VAL A 109 -19.79 36.52 -18.45
C VAL A 109 -18.67 36.58 -17.41
N ALA A 110 -18.20 37.77 -17.08
CA ALA A 110 -17.31 38.02 -15.95
C ALA A 110 -18.09 38.74 -14.83
N SER A 111 -18.36 38.05 -13.73
CA SER A 111 -19.19 38.58 -12.63
C SER A 111 -18.47 38.70 -11.28
N GLY A 112 -17.32 38.04 -11.12
CA GLY A 112 -16.45 38.26 -9.96
C GLY A 112 -15.65 39.56 -10.07
N THR A 113 -15.25 40.11 -8.93
CA THR A 113 -14.34 41.27 -8.87
C THR A 113 -13.00 40.90 -9.49
N MET A 114 -12.49 41.70 -10.43
CA MET A 114 -11.24 41.45 -11.18
C MET A 114 -11.24 40.08 -11.89
N ALA A 115 -12.40 39.54 -12.25
CA ALA A 115 -12.52 38.29 -12.98
C ALA A 115 -12.27 38.50 -14.49
N HIS A 116 -11.77 37.46 -15.16
CA HIS A 116 -11.54 37.46 -16.60
C HIS A 116 -12.26 36.29 -17.26
N ALA A 117 -13.06 36.55 -18.29
CA ALA A 117 -13.73 35.52 -19.09
C ALA A 117 -13.50 35.75 -20.58
N GLU A 118 -12.93 34.77 -21.29
CA GLU A 118 -12.68 34.84 -22.74
C GLU A 118 -13.21 33.59 -23.46
N GLY A 119 -13.48 33.67 -24.76
CA GLY A 119 -13.92 32.53 -25.57
C GLY A 119 -15.42 32.50 -25.89
N ASN A 120 -16.06 31.32 -25.78
CA ASN A 120 -17.47 31.12 -26.14
C ASN A 120 -18.27 30.43 -25.03
N GLY A 121 -19.26 31.15 -24.47
CA GLY A 121 -20.10 30.62 -23.40
C GLY A 121 -19.38 30.45 -22.06
N THR A 122 -18.27 31.18 -21.84
CA THR A 122 -17.45 31.08 -20.63
C THR A 122 -17.98 31.97 -19.50
N GLN A 123 -17.81 31.55 -18.24
CA GLN A 123 -18.33 32.26 -17.07
C GLN A 123 -17.30 32.33 -15.94
N ALA A 124 -16.80 33.53 -15.62
CA ALA A 124 -15.91 33.76 -14.48
C ALA A 124 -16.69 34.41 -13.32
N ALA A 125 -17.16 33.61 -12.36
CA ALA A 125 -18.02 34.08 -11.25
C ALA A 125 -17.29 34.23 -9.89
N GLY A 126 -16.08 33.69 -9.75
CA GLY A 126 -15.23 33.92 -8.59
C GLY A 126 -14.45 35.23 -8.66
N ASP A 127 -14.19 35.87 -7.53
CA ASP A 127 -13.26 37.01 -7.50
C ASP A 127 -11.86 36.58 -7.97
N HIS A 128 -11.19 37.40 -8.78
CA HIS A 128 -9.88 37.13 -9.38
C HIS A 128 -9.83 35.81 -10.18
N SER A 129 -10.97 35.30 -10.61
CA SER A 129 -11.05 34.03 -11.33
C SER A 129 -10.89 34.22 -12.84
N HIS A 130 -10.48 33.17 -13.52
CA HIS A 130 -10.24 33.17 -14.97
C HIS A 130 -10.99 31.99 -15.62
N ALA A 131 -11.74 32.26 -16.70
CA ALA A 131 -12.41 31.24 -17.51
C ALA A 131 -12.15 31.47 -19.01
N GLU A 132 -11.55 30.50 -19.70
CA GLU A 132 -11.25 30.58 -21.14
C GLU A 132 -11.70 29.33 -21.91
N GLY A 133 -11.87 29.43 -23.23
CA GLY A 133 -12.25 28.30 -24.10
C GLY A 133 -13.74 28.21 -24.46
N PHE A 134 -14.33 27.02 -24.41
CA PHE A 134 -15.73 26.76 -24.79
C PHE A 134 -16.52 26.19 -23.60
N GLN A 135 -17.58 26.88 -23.19
CA GLN A 135 -18.47 26.46 -22.10
C GLN A 135 -17.76 26.14 -20.78
N THR A 136 -16.67 26.86 -20.46
CA THR A 136 -15.95 26.73 -19.19
C THR A 136 -16.50 27.68 -18.12
N GLN A 137 -16.35 27.33 -16.85
CA GLN A 137 -16.85 28.18 -15.77
C GLN A 137 -16.03 28.10 -14.48
N THR A 138 -15.94 29.22 -13.78
CA THR A 138 -15.59 29.28 -12.35
C THR A 138 -16.84 29.59 -11.53
N GLN A 139 -16.98 28.98 -10.35
CA GLN A 139 -18.18 29.16 -9.52
C GLN A 139 -18.10 30.41 -8.63
N SER A 140 -19.26 30.92 -8.20
CA SER A 140 -19.31 32.02 -7.23
C SER A 140 -18.62 31.60 -5.92
N GLY A 141 -17.71 32.46 -5.42
CA GLY A 141 -16.90 32.19 -4.24
C GLY A 141 -15.61 31.39 -4.49
N ALA A 142 -15.38 30.91 -5.72
CA ALA A 142 -14.14 30.26 -6.15
C ALA A 142 -13.02 31.29 -6.39
N LEU A 143 -12.55 31.93 -5.31
CA LEU A 143 -11.49 32.95 -5.34
C LEU A 143 -10.22 32.40 -6.01
N ASN A 144 -9.68 33.12 -7.01
CA ASN A 144 -8.48 32.75 -7.78
C ASN A 144 -8.62 31.43 -8.58
N ALA A 145 -9.84 30.96 -8.87
CA ALA A 145 -10.04 29.74 -9.66
C ALA A 145 -9.72 29.97 -11.15
N HIS A 146 -9.26 28.92 -11.84
CA HIS A 146 -8.97 28.93 -13.26
C HIS A 146 -9.65 27.74 -13.96
N ALA A 147 -10.38 28.00 -15.06
CA ALA A 147 -10.98 26.97 -15.89
C ALA A 147 -10.72 27.24 -17.39
N GLU A 148 -10.08 26.30 -18.08
CA GLU A 148 -9.75 26.39 -19.51
C GLU A 148 -10.21 25.14 -20.27
N GLY A 149 -10.18 25.17 -21.61
CA GLY A 149 -10.57 24.02 -22.46
C GLY A 149 -12.06 23.97 -22.81
N GLU A 150 -12.69 22.80 -22.70
CA GLU A 150 -14.07 22.57 -23.16
C GLU A 150 -14.97 21.95 -22.07
N GLY A 151 -15.96 22.71 -21.62
CA GLY A 151 -17.03 22.24 -20.71
C GLY A 151 -16.63 22.13 -19.24
N ASN A 152 -15.48 22.65 -18.83
CA ASN A 152 -14.89 22.43 -17.51
C ASN A 152 -15.44 23.37 -16.41
N SER A 153 -15.39 22.93 -15.15
CA SER A 153 -15.86 23.72 -14.00
C SER A 153 -14.86 23.74 -12.84
N ALA A 154 -14.41 24.92 -12.45
CA ALA A 154 -13.59 25.16 -11.25
C ALA A 154 -14.45 25.77 -10.12
N GLY A 155 -14.63 25.03 -9.02
CA GLY A 155 -15.46 25.43 -7.88
C GLY A 155 -14.69 25.78 -6.61
N GLY A 156 -13.42 25.39 -6.51
CA GLY A 156 -12.61 25.58 -5.33
C GLY A 156 -11.88 26.93 -5.29
N ARG A 157 -11.52 27.39 -4.10
CA ARG A 157 -10.54 28.48 -3.97
C ARG A 157 -9.21 28.02 -4.59
N ALA A 158 -8.66 28.81 -5.52
CA ALA A 158 -7.40 28.52 -6.21
C ALA A 158 -7.39 27.14 -6.90
N SER A 159 -8.54 26.62 -7.33
CA SER A 159 -8.61 25.39 -8.11
C SER A 159 -8.30 25.65 -9.58
N HIS A 160 -7.74 24.66 -10.28
CA HIS A 160 -7.43 24.69 -11.70
C HIS A 160 -8.09 23.53 -12.44
N VAL A 161 -8.61 23.75 -13.64
CA VAL A 161 -9.15 22.69 -14.48
C VAL A 161 -8.89 22.97 -15.96
N GLU A 162 -8.38 21.97 -16.70
CA GLU A 162 -8.07 22.07 -18.13
C GLU A 162 -8.45 20.80 -18.91
N GLY A 163 -8.37 20.86 -20.25
CA GLY A 163 -8.75 19.76 -21.14
C GLY A 163 -10.26 19.70 -21.40
N GLY A 164 -10.88 18.54 -21.20
CA GLY A 164 -12.31 18.32 -21.37
C GLY A 164 -12.71 18.06 -22.82
N GLY A 165 -13.97 18.37 -23.16
CA GLY A 165 -14.54 18.15 -24.48
C GLY A 165 -15.13 16.74 -24.67
N PRO A 166 -15.35 16.30 -25.92
CA PRO A 166 -15.92 15.00 -26.18
C PRO A 166 -14.94 13.85 -25.95
N ASP A 167 -15.43 12.73 -25.43
CA ASP A 167 -14.71 11.45 -25.44
C ASP A 167 -14.62 10.86 -26.86
N SER A 168 -14.05 9.65 -26.98
CA SER A 168 -13.87 8.97 -28.27
C SER A 168 -15.17 8.64 -29.00
N PHE A 169 -16.32 8.79 -28.36
CA PHE A 169 -17.66 8.56 -28.91
C PHE A 169 -18.48 9.84 -29.08
N GLY A 170 -17.91 11.01 -28.74
CA GLY A 170 -18.61 12.28 -28.83
C GLY A 170 -19.47 12.60 -27.60
N ASN A 171 -19.37 11.85 -26.50
CA ASN A 171 -20.07 12.20 -25.27
C ASN A 171 -19.30 13.30 -24.54
N ALA A 172 -20.01 14.23 -23.90
CA ALA A 172 -19.38 15.27 -23.09
C ALA A 172 -18.58 14.65 -21.92
N ALA A 173 -17.30 15.02 -21.83
CA ALA A 173 -16.34 14.53 -20.83
C ALA A 173 -15.67 15.71 -20.09
N SER A 174 -16.52 16.59 -19.54
CA SER A 174 -16.11 17.73 -18.71
C SER A 174 -15.31 17.33 -17.47
N ASN A 175 -14.32 18.15 -17.12
CA ASN A 175 -13.54 18.01 -15.90
C ASN A 175 -14.05 18.93 -14.79
N TYR A 176 -13.83 18.53 -13.54
CA TYR A 176 -14.34 19.24 -12.36
C TYR A 176 -13.28 19.35 -11.26
N ALA A 177 -12.87 20.57 -10.91
CA ALA A 177 -12.01 20.86 -9.76
C ALA A 177 -12.76 21.68 -8.71
N ASN A 178 -13.35 21.01 -7.70
CA ASN A 178 -14.22 21.65 -6.70
C ASN A 178 -13.54 21.83 -5.33
N GLY A 179 -12.48 21.07 -5.04
CA GLY A 179 -11.72 21.23 -3.81
C GLY A 179 -10.87 22.49 -3.82
N ALA A 180 -10.62 23.09 -2.64
CA ALA A 180 -9.68 24.21 -2.55
C ALA A 180 -8.28 23.74 -2.96
N ALA A 181 -7.60 24.48 -3.84
CA ALA A 181 -6.33 24.11 -4.47
C ALA A 181 -6.37 22.78 -5.25
N ALA A 182 -7.54 22.30 -5.66
CA ALA A 182 -7.66 21.09 -6.46
C ALA A 182 -7.29 21.35 -7.93
N HIS A 183 -6.78 20.32 -8.61
CA HIS A 183 -6.44 20.35 -10.02
C HIS A 183 -7.06 19.14 -10.74
N ALA A 184 -7.71 19.36 -11.88
CA ALA A 184 -8.26 18.28 -12.71
C ALA A 184 -7.95 18.51 -14.19
N GLU A 185 -7.36 17.54 -14.86
CA GLU A 185 -7.00 17.62 -16.28
C GLU A 185 -7.38 16.36 -17.07
N GLY A 186 -7.52 16.46 -18.39
CA GLY A 186 -7.81 15.32 -19.26
C GLY A 186 -9.28 15.17 -19.68
N LEU A 187 -9.90 13.98 -19.54
CA LEU A 187 -11.28 13.71 -19.96
C LEU A 187 -12.13 13.08 -18.83
N ALA A 188 -13.22 13.76 -18.45
CA ALA A 188 -14.13 13.35 -17.38
C ALA A 188 -13.47 13.15 -16.01
N THR A 189 -12.45 13.95 -15.68
CA THR A 189 -11.73 13.90 -14.40
C THR A 189 -12.40 14.73 -13.32
N VAL A 190 -12.22 14.29 -12.06
CA VAL A 190 -12.89 14.90 -10.91
C VAL A 190 -11.93 15.01 -9.72
N ALA A 191 -11.68 16.24 -9.27
CA ALA A 191 -10.88 16.56 -8.08
C ALA A 191 -11.74 17.33 -7.06
N TRP A 192 -12.16 16.67 -5.98
CA TRP A 192 -13.08 17.22 -4.97
C TRP A 192 -12.46 17.46 -3.59
N GLY A 193 -11.37 16.77 -3.27
CA GLY A 193 -10.67 16.96 -2.00
C GLY A 193 -9.87 18.27 -1.97
N ILE A 194 -9.59 18.79 -0.79
CA ILE A 194 -8.64 19.90 -0.65
C ILE A 194 -7.29 19.45 -1.17
N ALA A 195 -6.68 20.23 -2.06
CA ALA A 195 -5.39 19.94 -2.71
C ALA A 195 -5.34 18.56 -3.38
N SER A 196 -6.48 18.07 -3.89
CA SER A 196 -6.53 16.83 -4.66
C SER A 196 -6.17 17.05 -6.13
N HIS A 197 -5.60 16.04 -6.78
CA HIS A 197 -5.23 16.10 -8.19
C HIS A 197 -5.82 14.90 -8.97
N ALA A 198 -6.41 15.14 -10.14
CA ALA A 198 -6.92 14.08 -11.01
C ALA A 198 -6.51 14.32 -12.47
N GLU A 199 -5.79 13.37 -13.08
CA GLU A 199 -5.28 13.48 -14.46
C GLU A 199 -5.53 12.21 -15.28
N GLY A 200 -5.71 12.32 -16.60
CA GLY A 200 -5.94 11.20 -17.50
C GLY A 200 -7.34 11.16 -18.09
N GLY A 201 -8.04 10.02 -18.08
CA GLY A 201 -9.42 10.05 -18.58
C GLY A 201 -10.17 8.72 -18.71
N THR A 202 -11.14 8.71 -19.60
CA THR A 202 -11.96 7.55 -19.93
C THR A 202 -12.18 7.45 -21.43
N PHE A 203 -12.38 6.23 -21.93
CA PHE A 203 -12.72 6.01 -23.32
C PHE A 203 -14.20 6.32 -23.61
N ASP A 204 -15.07 6.10 -22.63
CA ASP A 204 -16.51 6.34 -22.70
C ASP A 204 -17.02 6.85 -21.35
N ALA A 205 -17.29 8.14 -21.26
CA ALA A 205 -17.74 8.81 -20.03
C ALA A 205 -19.13 8.34 -19.58
N THR A 206 -19.91 7.68 -20.44
CA THR A 206 -21.24 7.15 -20.11
C THR A 206 -21.19 5.78 -19.45
N ILE A 207 -20.10 5.04 -19.63
CA ILE A 207 -19.90 3.70 -19.07
C ILE A 207 -19.00 3.76 -17.83
N ALA A 208 -17.95 4.57 -17.87
CA ALA A 208 -16.98 4.67 -16.80
C ALA A 208 -16.50 6.12 -16.65
N PRO A 209 -16.47 6.66 -15.42
CA PRO A 209 -15.88 7.98 -15.21
C PRO A 209 -14.39 7.97 -15.53
N GLY A 210 -13.81 9.14 -15.77
CA GLY A 210 -12.37 9.33 -15.72
C GLY A 210 -11.84 9.20 -14.28
N PRO A 211 -10.54 9.47 -14.08
CA PRO A 211 -9.89 9.57 -12.78
C PRO A 211 -10.62 10.48 -11.78
N ARG A 212 -10.72 10.02 -10.52
CA ARG A 212 -11.45 10.71 -9.45
C ARG A 212 -10.62 10.77 -8.17
N ALA A 213 -10.18 11.96 -7.80
CA ALA A 213 -9.53 12.25 -6.52
C ALA A 213 -10.52 12.95 -5.58
N LEU A 214 -11.10 12.20 -4.65
CA LEU A 214 -12.20 12.64 -3.78
C LEU A 214 -11.75 12.95 -2.35
N GLY A 215 -10.66 12.35 -1.89
CA GLY A 215 -10.09 12.60 -0.57
C GLY A 215 -9.22 13.85 -0.55
N ASP A 216 -9.11 14.50 0.61
CA ASP A 216 -8.14 15.59 0.81
C ASP A 216 -6.73 15.08 0.55
N PHE A 217 -5.93 15.82 -0.22
CA PHE A 217 -4.58 15.47 -0.67
C PHE A 217 -4.51 14.19 -1.52
N ALA A 218 -5.63 13.71 -2.07
CA ALA A 218 -5.64 12.51 -2.89
C ALA A 218 -5.13 12.78 -4.32
N HIS A 219 -4.56 11.75 -4.95
CA HIS A 219 -4.10 11.79 -6.34
C HIS A 219 -4.68 10.61 -7.12
N ALA A 220 -5.30 10.86 -8.28
CA ALA A 220 -5.82 9.83 -9.16
C ALA A 220 -5.36 10.07 -10.60
N GLU A 221 -4.60 9.15 -11.17
CA GLU A 221 -4.06 9.27 -12.54
C GLU A 221 -4.38 8.04 -13.40
N GLY A 222 -4.37 8.21 -14.73
CA GLY A 222 -4.56 7.12 -15.70
C GLY A 222 -5.99 6.99 -16.23
N GLN A 223 -6.53 5.77 -16.30
CA GLN A 223 -7.84 5.49 -16.87
C GLN A 223 -8.79 4.87 -15.83
N THR A 224 -9.89 5.58 -15.55
CA THR A 224 -10.94 5.12 -14.61
C THR A 224 -10.39 4.76 -13.24
N THR A 225 -9.54 5.61 -12.67
CA THR A 225 -8.95 5.41 -11.33
C THR A 225 -9.73 6.17 -10.26
N LEU A 226 -9.69 5.69 -9.01
CA LEU A 226 -10.42 6.28 -7.88
C LEU A 226 -9.54 6.36 -6.63
N ALA A 227 -9.17 7.58 -6.23
CA ALA A 227 -8.55 7.86 -4.94
C ALA A 227 -9.56 8.57 -4.03
N SER A 228 -10.16 7.83 -3.10
CA SER A 228 -11.23 8.34 -2.22
C SER A 228 -10.83 8.47 -0.74
N GLY A 229 -9.74 7.84 -0.32
CA GLY A 229 -9.16 8.06 1.00
C GLY A 229 -8.40 9.39 1.08
N ALA A 230 -8.32 9.98 2.28
CA ALA A 230 -7.43 11.12 2.50
C ALA A 230 -5.97 10.72 2.24
N ALA A 231 -5.22 11.54 1.50
CA ALA A 231 -3.86 11.27 1.04
C ALA A 231 -3.69 9.93 0.29
N ALA A 232 -4.76 9.40 -0.33
CA ALA A 232 -4.69 8.19 -1.13
C ALA A 232 -4.14 8.47 -2.54
N HIS A 233 -3.49 7.47 -3.14
CA HIS A 233 -2.95 7.54 -4.49
C HIS A 233 -3.45 6.36 -5.33
N ALA A 234 -4.03 6.61 -6.50
CA ALA A 234 -4.49 5.58 -7.43
C ALA A 234 -4.00 5.87 -8.85
N GLU A 235 -3.19 4.99 -9.43
CA GLU A 235 -2.62 5.13 -10.78
C GLU A 235 -2.89 3.89 -11.65
N GLY A 236 -2.89 4.04 -12.99
CA GLY A 236 -3.05 2.94 -13.94
C GLY A 236 -4.46 2.78 -14.54
N PHE A 237 -4.97 1.54 -14.64
CA PHE A 237 -6.25 1.22 -15.29
C PHE A 237 -7.22 0.55 -14.31
N GLN A 238 -8.37 1.18 -14.05
CA GLN A 238 -9.40 0.65 -13.12
C GLN A 238 -8.85 0.36 -11.72
N THR A 239 -7.99 1.23 -11.19
CA THR A 239 -7.41 1.08 -9.84
C THR A 239 -8.19 1.90 -8.82
N THR A 240 -8.27 1.42 -7.57
CA THR A 240 -9.02 2.08 -6.49
C THR A 240 -8.19 2.12 -5.20
N ALA A 241 -7.90 3.32 -4.71
CA ALA A 241 -7.35 3.56 -3.37
C ALA A 241 -8.43 4.23 -2.50
N SER A 242 -8.99 3.49 -1.54
CA SER A 242 -10.11 3.98 -0.70
C SER A 242 -9.77 4.11 0.79
N GLY A 243 -8.71 3.43 1.25
CA GLY A 243 -8.18 3.63 2.59
C GLY A 243 -7.44 4.97 2.73
N PRO A 244 -7.45 5.61 3.93
CA PRO A 244 -6.56 6.73 4.21
C PRO A 244 -5.10 6.34 3.97
N SER A 245 -4.35 7.18 3.24
CA SER A 245 -2.96 6.93 2.83
C SER A 245 -2.74 5.60 2.10
N ALA A 246 -3.78 5.06 1.44
CA ALA A 246 -3.65 3.86 0.62
C ALA A 246 -3.04 4.18 -0.75
N HIS A 247 -2.34 3.21 -1.33
CA HIS A 247 -1.75 3.31 -2.66
C HIS A 247 -2.18 2.13 -3.54
N ALA A 248 -2.69 2.39 -4.74
CA ALA A 248 -3.07 1.36 -5.71
C ALA A 248 -2.52 1.68 -7.11
N GLU A 249 -1.75 0.76 -7.69
CA GLU A 249 -1.14 0.92 -9.02
C GLU A 249 -1.38 -0.32 -9.91
N GLY A 250 -1.21 -0.17 -11.23
CA GLY A 250 -1.35 -1.26 -12.19
C GLY A 250 -2.73 -1.35 -12.85
N ALA A 251 -3.33 -2.55 -12.91
CA ALA A 251 -4.62 -2.79 -13.57
C ALA A 251 -5.60 -3.59 -12.72
N ASN A 252 -6.83 -3.08 -12.54
CA ASN A 252 -7.87 -3.73 -11.72
C ASN A 252 -7.39 -3.99 -10.27
N THR A 253 -6.67 -3.04 -9.68
CA THR A 253 -6.11 -3.18 -8.32
C THR A 253 -6.92 -2.38 -7.30
N THR A 254 -6.99 -2.85 -6.05
CA THR A 254 -7.74 -2.18 -4.99
C THR A 254 -6.94 -2.15 -3.69
N ALA A 255 -6.69 -0.96 -3.16
CA ALA A 255 -6.13 -0.72 -1.83
C ALA A 255 -7.21 -0.08 -0.93
N GLY A 256 -7.83 -0.89 -0.08
CA GLY A 256 -8.96 -0.50 0.77
C GLY A 256 -8.63 -0.26 2.24
N GLY A 257 -7.50 -0.79 2.73
CA GLY A 257 -7.06 -0.62 4.11
C GLY A 257 -6.37 0.72 4.36
N SER A 258 -6.42 1.23 5.58
CA SER A 258 -5.57 2.36 5.96
C SER A 258 -4.09 2.00 5.76
N PHE A 259 -3.32 2.83 5.08
CA PHE A 259 -1.91 2.59 4.74
C PHE A 259 -1.67 1.29 3.96
N SER A 260 -2.67 0.76 3.25
CA SER A 260 -2.52 -0.45 2.44
C SER A 260 -1.91 -0.13 1.07
N HIS A 261 -1.18 -1.08 0.50
CA HIS A 261 -0.62 -1.00 -0.85
C HIS A 261 -1.10 -2.17 -1.72
N ALA A 262 -1.49 -1.91 -2.97
CA ALA A 262 -1.83 -2.93 -3.96
C ALA A 262 -1.25 -2.60 -5.34
N GLU A 263 -0.43 -3.48 -5.91
CA GLU A 263 0.20 -3.29 -7.22
C GLU A 263 0.04 -4.51 -8.13
N GLY A 264 0.22 -4.34 -9.45
CA GLY A 264 0.14 -5.43 -10.44
C GLY A 264 -1.20 -5.56 -11.15
N VAL A 265 -1.74 -6.78 -11.30
CA VAL A 265 -3.00 -7.03 -12.04
C VAL A 265 -4.00 -7.83 -11.22
N SER A 266 -5.21 -7.29 -11.05
CA SER A 266 -6.27 -7.96 -10.25
C SER A 266 -5.84 -8.25 -8.82
N THR A 267 -5.18 -7.29 -8.17
CA THR A 267 -4.69 -7.42 -6.79
C THR A 267 -5.56 -6.63 -5.81
N SER A 268 -5.73 -7.15 -4.59
CA SER A 268 -6.56 -6.52 -3.56
C SER A 268 -5.86 -6.51 -2.21
N SER A 269 -5.75 -5.34 -1.60
CA SER A 269 -5.20 -5.14 -0.26
C SER A 269 -6.25 -4.44 0.61
N SER A 270 -6.98 -5.20 1.42
CA SER A 270 -8.11 -4.68 2.22
C SER A 270 -7.80 -4.52 3.70
N GLY A 271 -6.77 -5.22 4.20
CA GLY A 271 -6.31 -5.10 5.57
C GLY A 271 -5.59 -3.77 5.83
N PRO A 272 -5.73 -3.16 7.02
CA PRO A 272 -4.87 -2.04 7.41
C PRO A 272 -3.40 -2.46 7.38
N TYR A 273 -2.53 -1.63 6.81
CA TYR A 273 -1.09 -1.89 6.62
C TYR A 273 -0.78 -3.11 5.72
N ALA A 274 -1.76 -3.64 4.99
CA ALA A 274 -1.56 -4.81 4.15
C ALA A 274 -0.88 -4.45 2.82
N HIS A 275 -0.21 -5.42 2.21
CA HIS A 275 0.45 -5.28 0.91
C HIS A 275 0.09 -6.47 -0.01
N ALA A 276 -0.34 -6.19 -1.24
CA ALA A 276 -0.60 -7.20 -2.26
C ALA A 276 0.09 -6.83 -3.58
N GLU A 277 0.92 -7.73 -4.12
CA GLU A 277 1.64 -7.52 -5.39
C GLU A 277 1.52 -8.74 -6.32
N GLY A 278 1.80 -8.55 -7.61
CA GLY A 278 1.75 -9.63 -8.62
C GLY A 278 0.43 -9.72 -9.38
N ALA A 279 -0.14 -10.92 -9.52
CA ALA A 279 -1.35 -11.14 -10.30
C ALA A 279 -2.38 -12.04 -9.59
N ASN A 280 -3.62 -11.56 -9.49
CA ASN A 280 -4.71 -12.24 -8.78
C ASN A 280 -4.38 -12.52 -7.30
N THR A 281 -3.77 -11.55 -6.61
CA THR A 281 -3.34 -11.69 -5.21
C THR A 281 -4.25 -10.93 -4.25
N THR A 282 -4.36 -11.39 -3.01
CA THR A 282 -5.24 -10.78 -2.00
C THR A 282 -4.59 -10.75 -0.63
N ALA A 283 -4.49 -9.57 -0.02
CA ALA A 283 -4.02 -9.35 1.35
C ALA A 283 -5.13 -8.70 2.19
N ASP A 284 -5.88 -9.50 2.94
CA ASP A 284 -7.05 -9.04 3.71
C ASP A 284 -6.77 -8.91 5.20
N GLY A 285 -5.76 -9.63 5.71
CA GLY A 285 -5.38 -9.52 7.11
C GLY A 285 -4.73 -8.18 7.43
N GLN A 286 -4.93 -7.66 8.64
CA GLN A 286 -4.13 -6.53 9.14
C GLN A 286 -2.64 -6.88 9.07
N ALA A 287 -1.83 -6.00 8.48
CA ALA A 287 -0.40 -6.21 8.24
C ALA A 287 -0.07 -7.54 7.54
N SER A 288 -0.94 -7.98 6.61
CA SER A 288 -0.70 -9.17 5.79
C SER A 288 0.05 -8.82 4.50
N HIS A 289 0.74 -9.80 3.93
CA HIS A 289 1.47 -9.67 2.68
C HIS A 289 1.09 -10.82 1.72
N ALA A 290 0.76 -10.51 0.48
CA ALA A 290 0.52 -11.50 -0.57
C ALA A 290 1.26 -11.12 -1.86
N GLU A 291 2.15 -12.00 -2.34
CA GLU A 291 2.92 -11.79 -3.57
C GLU A 291 2.86 -13.01 -4.51
N GLY A 292 3.07 -12.82 -5.82
CA GLY A 292 3.09 -13.89 -6.81
C GLY A 292 1.82 -14.03 -7.65
N PHE A 293 1.33 -15.26 -7.86
CA PHE A 293 0.15 -15.55 -8.69
C PHE A 293 -0.91 -16.34 -7.93
N MET A 294 -2.14 -15.83 -7.84
CA MET A 294 -3.26 -16.48 -7.12
C MET A 294 -3.02 -16.69 -5.61
N THR A 295 -2.23 -15.83 -4.96
CA THR A 295 -1.89 -15.96 -3.53
C THR A 295 -2.83 -15.15 -2.64
N GLN A 296 -3.15 -15.68 -1.46
CA GLN A 296 -4.15 -15.11 -0.55
C GLN A 296 -3.66 -15.13 0.90
N ALA A 297 -3.54 -13.95 1.53
CA ALA A 297 -3.14 -13.77 2.92
C ALA A 297 -4.30 -13.20 3.75
N PHE A 298 -5.17 -14.08 4.27
CA PHE A 298 -6.40 -13.66 4.95
C PHE A 298 -6.23 -13.32 6.44
N ALA A 299 -5.17 -13.81 7.08
CA ALA A 299 -4.99 -13.67 8.52
C ALA A 299 -4.12 -12.46 8.88
N PRO A 300 -4.29 -11.86 10.07
CA PRO A 300 -3.39 -10.81 10.53
C PRO A 300 -1.93 -11.28 10.60
N ASN A 301 -1.00 -10.40 10.24
CA ASN A 301 0.46 -10.66 10.22
C ASN A 301 0.88 -11.84 9.33
N SER A 302 0.05 -12.25 8.38
CA SER A 302 0.34 -13.42 7.54
C SER A 302 1.08 -13.06 6.26
N HIS A 303 1.76 -14.05 5.67
CA HIS A 303 2.49 -13.89 4.41
C HIS A 303 2.24 -15.09 3.47
N ALA A 304 1.71 -14.84 2.28
CA ALA A 304 1.55 -15.83 1.22
C ALA A 304 2.37 -15.44 -0.03
N GLU A 305 3.24 -16.32 -0.49
CA GLU A 305 4.04 -16.11 -1.72
C GLU A 305 3.98 -17.33 -2.65
N GLY A 306 4.39 -17.14 -3.91
CA GLY A 306 4.45 -18.20 -4.92
C GLY A 306 3.21 -18.31 -5.80
N GLU A 307 2.72 -19.54 -6.03
CA GLU A 307 1.59 -19.81 -6.92
C GLU A 307 0.46 -20.53 -6.17
N ASN A 308 -0.75 -19.94 -6.13
CA ASN A 308 -1.94 -20.57 -5.54
C ASN A 308 -1.71 -21.04 -4.08
N THR A 309 -1.14 -20.15 -3.26
CA THR A 309 -0.90 -20.38 -1.84
C THR A 309 -1.85 -19.55 -0.97
N ILE A 310 -2.31 -20.13 0.14
CA ILE A 310 -3.35 -19.51 0.98
C ILE A 310 -2.97 -19.57 2.46
N VAL A 311 -2.94 -18.40 3.11
CA VAL A 311 -3.03 -18.30 4.57
C VAL A 311 -4.50 -18.18 4.97
N LEU A 312 -5.01 -19.17 5.72
CA LEU A 312 -6.41 -19.19 6.15
C LEU A 312 -6.67 -18.10 7.20
N PRO A 313 -7.88 -17.54 7.30
CA PRO A 313 -8.18 -16.40 8.19
C PRO A 313 -7.83 -16.62 9.68
N THR A 314 -7.87 -17.87 10.15
CA THR A 314 -7.56 -18.23 11.54
C THR A 314 -6.07 -18.48 11.81
N HIS A 315 -5.21 -18.42 10.78
CA HIS A 315 -3.79 -18.74 10.87
C HIS A 315 -2.94 -17.47 10.98
N THR A 316 -3.24 -16.65 12.00
CA THR A 316 -2.50 -15.43 12.33
C THR A 316 -0.99 -15.69 12.37
N GLY A 317 -0.20 -14.84 11.73
CA GLY A 317 1.27 -14.94 11.75
C GLY A 317 1.85 -16.13 10.97
N ALA A 318 1.05 -16.83 10.17
CA ALA A 318 1.56 -17.93 9.36
C ALA A 318 2.16 -17.44 8.03
N HIS A 319 3.20 -18.15 7.58
CA HIS A 319 3.86 -17.94 6.30
C HIS A 319 3.75 -19.20 5.44
N ILE A 320 3.53 -19.02 4.14
CA ILE A 320 3.49 -20.09 3.14
C ILE A 320 4.12 -19.64 1.82
N MET A 321 4.96 -20.50 1.25
CA MET A 321 5.58 -20.32 -0.06
C MET A 321 5.43 -21.58 -0.92
N GLY A 322 5.72 -21.50 -2.21
CA GLY A 322 5.72 -22.64 -3.13
C GLY A 322 4.49 -22.67 -4.04
N GLN A 323 3.89 -23.83 -4.24
CA GLN A 323 2.74 -23.97 -5.15
C GLN A 323 1.59 -24.80 -4.58
N ASN A 324 0.35 -24.36 -4.84
CA ASN A 324 -0.89 -25.11 -4.59
C ASN A 324 -1.02 -25.61 -3.14
N GLY A 325 -1.04 -24.69 -2.17
CA GLY A 325 -0.99 -25.04 -0.75
C GLY A 325 -1.84 -24.14 0.15
N SER A 326 -2.18 -24.67 1.32
CA SER A 326 -2.81 -23.89 2.38
C SER A 326 -2.12 -24.15 3.72
N THR A 327 -2.08 -23.11 4.54
CA THR A 327 -1.56 -23.18 5.92
C THR A 327 -2.42 -24.08 6.80
N ARG A 328 -1.81 -24.68 7.82
CA ARG A 328 -2.44 -25.63 8.77
C ARG A 328 -2.54 -25.11 10.21
N PHE A 329 -1.72 -24.13 10.59
CA PHE A 329 -1.61 -23.63 11.96
C PHE A 329 -1.37 -22.12 11.98
N ALA A 330 -1.72 -21.44 13.07
CA ALA A 330 -1.24 -20.08 13.33
C ALA A 330 0.26 -20.07 13.69
N TYR A 331 0.93 -18.93 13.49
CA TYR A 331 2.34 -18.71 13.81
C TYR A 331 3.26 -19.84 13.34
N SER A 332 3.18 -20.19 12.06
CA SER A 332 3.84 -21.36 11.51
C SER A 332 4.41 -21.10 10.12
N TRP A 333 5.29 -21.99 9.65
CA TRP A 333 5.93 -21.89 8.34
C TRP A 333 5.62 -23.11 7.48
N HIS A 334 5.31 -22.88 6.20
CA HIS A 334 4.92 -23.93 5.26
C HIS A 334 5.65 -23.81 3.92
N LEU A 335 6.10 -24.96 3.41
CA LEU A 335 6.51 -25.12 2.02
C LEU A 335 5.42 -25.91 1.28
N ALA A 336 4.65 -25.24 0.44
CA ALA A 336 3.62 -25.83 -0.40
C ALA A 336 4.23 -26.56 -1.61
N ASN A 337 3.67 -27.71 -1.95
CA ASN A 337 4.02 -28.44 -3.16
C ASN A 337 2.84 -29.30 -3.65
N GLY A 338 1.66 -28.69 -3.75
CA GLY A 338 0.47 -29.34 -4.27
C GLY A 338 0.49 -29.50 -5.79
N LEU A 339 -0.41 -30.36 -6.26
CA LEU A 339 -0.62 -30.60 -7.68
C LEU A 339 -1.41 -29.44 -8.30
N ALA A 340 -1.14 -29.11 -9.56
CA ALA A 340 -1.88 -28.10 -10.31
C ALA A 340 -3.39 -28.42 -10.42
N VAL A 341 -3.73 -29.71 -10.46
CA VAL A 341 -5.11 -30.22 -10.35
C VAL A 341 -5.10 -31.30 -9.28
N GLY A 342 -5.62 -30.99 -8.09
CA GLY A 342 -5.62 -31.92 -6.97
C GLY A 342 -5.79 -31.24 -5.61
N PRO A 343 -5.57 -31.99 -4.51
CA PRO A 343 -5.62 -31.43 -3.17
C PRO A 343 -4.45 -30.46 -2.95
N THR A 344 -4.66 -29.47 -2.07
CA THR A 344 -3.57 -28.65 -1.54
C THR A 344 -2.63 -29.51 -0.72
N LEU A 345 -1.31 -29.41 -0.94
CA LEU A 345 -0.30 -30.20 -0.21
C LEU A 345 0.84 -29.31 0.30
N ASN A 346 1.46 -29.75 1.40
CA ASN A 346 2.65 -29.14 1.96
C ASN A 346 3.77 -30.18 2.02
N ALA A 347 4.95 -29.85 1.50
CA ALA A 347 6.15 -30.67 1.59
C ALA A 347 6.81 -30.59 2.98
N ALA A 348 6.74 -29.42 3.63
CA ALA A 348 7.25 -29.20 4.97
C ALA A 348 6.38 -28.22 5.76
N VAL A 349 6.21 -28.47 7.06
CA VAL A 349 5.50 -27.59 7.99
C VAL A 349 6.24 -27.51 9.32
N ILE A 350 6.48 -26.31 9.83
CA ILE A 350 6.94 -26.07 11.20
C ILE A 350 5.79 -25.43 11.97
N GLU A 351 5.22 -26.16 12.93
CA GLU A 351 4.16 -25.66 13.81
C GLU A 351 4.76 -24.84 14.96
N GLY A 352 4.45 -23.54 15.06
CA GLY A 352 5.09 -22.68 16.05
C GLY A 352 4.71 -22.96 17.50
N SER A 353 3.48 -23.43 17.78
CA SER A 353 3.01 -23.74 19.13
C SER A 353 3.77 -24.89 19.80
N THR A 354 4.21 -25.86 19.00
CA THR A 354 4.85 -27.09 19.48
C THR A 354 6.32 -27.18 19.10
N GLY A 355 6.73 -26.48 18.03
CA GLY A 355 8.03 -26.66 17.38
C GLY A 355 8.10 -27.94 16.53
N ASN A 356 6.98 -28.62 16.30
CA ASN A 356 6.97 -29.87 15.54
C ASN A 356 7.26 -29.60 14.06
N LEU A 357 8.15 -30.41 13.49
CA LEU A 357 8.45 -30.45 12.07
C LEU A 357 7.73 -31.63 11.41
N TYR A 358 6.88 -31.32 10.45
CA TYR A 358 6.20 -32.29 9.59
C TYR A 358 6.87 -32.28 8.21
N LEU A 359 7.24 -33.45 7.70
CA LEU A 359 7.89 -33.61 6.40
C LEU A 359 7.16 -34.68 5.58
N ASP A 360 6.78 -34.32 4.35
CA ASP A 360 6.31 -35.28 3.34
C ASP A 360 7.48 -35.68 2.45
N GLY A 361 8.37 -36.52 2.99
CA GLY A 361 9.59 -36.92 2.32
C GLY A 361 10.60 -37.59 3.26
N THR A 362 11.86 -37.65 2.82
CA THR A 362 12.95 -38.26 3.59
C THR A 362 13.96 -37.19 4.03
N VAL A 363 14.37 -37.23 5.30
CA VAL A 363 15.55 -36.48 5.77
C VAL A 363 16.81 -37.24 5.35
N ILE A 364 17.60 -36.67 4.46
CA ILE A 364 18.79 -37.32 3.89
C ILE A 364 20.05 -36.70 4.49
N SER A 365 20.86 -37.51 5.18
CA SER A 365 22.20 -37.13 5.62
C SER A 365 23.26 -37.65 4.63
N PRO A 366 24.21 -36.80 4.17
CA PRO A 366 25.13 -37.15 3.08
C PRO A 366 26.22 -38.18 3.42
N ALA A 367 26.38 -38.61 4.68
CA ALA A 367 27.37 -39.63 5.05
C ALA A 367 26.78 -40.66 6.02
N ALA A 368 27.46 -41.81 6.14
CA ALA A 368 27.13 -42.83 7.13
C ALA A 368 27.09 -42.19 8.52
N ALA A 369 25.97 -42.40 9.18
CA ALA A 369 25.65 -41.77 10.44
C ALA A 369 24.87 -42.77 11.30
N ASP A 370 24.90 -42.50 12.58
CA ASP A 370 24.19 -43.19 13.63
C ASP A 370 23.06 -42.31 14.19
N TYR A 371 22.15 -42.96 14.89
CA TYR A 371 21.18 -42.31 15.76
C TYR A 371 21.79 -42.27 17.15
N ALA A 372 21.94 -41.07 17.68
CA ALA A 372 22.56 -40.85 18.97
C ALA A 372 21.68 -40.03 19.90
N GLU A 373 21.98 -40.14 21.19
CA GLU A 373 21.40 -39.33 22.25
C GLU A 373 22.54 -38.84 23.16
N MET A 374 22.36 -37.67 23.76
CA MET A 374 23.35 -37.10 24.67
C MET A 374 23.23 -37.76 26.05
N PHE A 375 24.36 -38.13 26.65
CA PHE A 375 24.42 -38.68 28.01
C PHE A 375 25.46 -37.94 28.85
N GLU A 376 25.19 -37.81 30.16
CA GLU A 376 26.11 -37.19 31.11
C GLU A 376 27.17 -38.21 31.60
N THR A 377 28.44 -37.80 31.64
CA THR A 377 29.54 -38.64 32.10
C THR A 377 29.66 -38.64 33.62
N ALA A 378 29.99 -39.79 34.20
CA ALA A 378 30.03 -39.98 35.65
C ALA A 378 31.12 -39.15 36.35
N ASP A 379 32.24 -38.90 35.66
CA ASP A 379 33.39 -38.14 36.16
C ASP A 379 33.38 -36.67 35.73
N GLY A 380 32.37 -36.24 34.97
CA GLY A 380 32.26 -34.89 34.42
C GLY A 380 33.26 -34.56 33.31
N SER A 381 33.99 -35.55 32.79
CA SER A 381 34.96 -35.37 31.72
C SER A 381 34.44 -35.93 30.40
N ALA A 382 34.84 -35.33 29.28
CA ALA A 382 34.48 -35.83 27.96
C ALA A 382 35.11 -37.20 27.71
N ILE A 383 34.32 -38.13 27.15
CA ILE A 383 34.81 -39.39 26.61
C ILE A 383 34.98 -39.20 25.10
N GLU A 384 36.16 -39.48 24.58
CA GLU A 384 36.46 -39.31 23.16
C GLU A 384 35.64 -40.26 22.25
N PRO A 385 35.40 -39.91 20.97
CA PRO A 385 34.69 -40.79 20.06
C PRO A 385 35.34 -42.16 19.88
N GLY A 386 34.49 -43.16 19.69
CA GLY A 386 34.87 -44.55 19.39
C GLY A 386 35.12 -45.45 20.60
N TYR A 387 34.94 -44.96 21.82
CA TYR A 387 34.89 -45.79 23.03
C TYR A 387 33.50 -46.38 23.25
N PHE A 388 33.44 -47.64 23.69
CA PHE A 388 32.20 -48.24 24.19
C PHE A 388 31.86 -47.67 25.56
N VAL A 389 30.58 -47.43 25.81
CA VAL A 389 30.10 -46.88 27.08
C VAL A 389 28.98 -47.74 27.67
N THR A 390 28.83 -47.66 28.98
CA THR A 390 27.75 -48.27 29.75
C THR A 390 27.36 -47.35 30.90
N PHE A 391 26.26 -47.68 31.59
CA PHE A 391 25.83 -46.95 32.77
C PHE A 391 26.80 -47.17 33.95
N ASP A 392 26.95 -46.15 34.78
CA ASP A 392 27.64 -46.25 36.06
C ASP A 392 26.83 -47.10 37.07
N ASP A 393 27.38 -47.31 38.26
CA ASP A 393 26.73 -48.14 39.29
C ASP A 393 25.42 -47.52 39.80
N SER A 394 25.22 -46.21 39.62
CA SER A 394 23.98 -45.51 39.99
C SER A 394 22.88 -45.64 38.93
N GLY A 395 23.27 -45.91 37.67
CA GLY A 395 22.36 -46.14 36.55
C GLY A 395 21.91 -44.88 35.80
N ASP A 396 22.40 -43.70 36.19
CA ASP A 396 21.95 -42.40 35.64
C ASP A 396 22.99 -41.76 34.71
N LYS A 397 24.27 -42.08 34.90
CA LYS A 397 25.39 -41.50 34.13
C LYS A 397 26.14 -42.59 33.38
N ILE A 398 26.99 -42.17 32.44
CA ILE A 398 27.78 -43.10 31.64
C ILE A 398 29.27 -43.07 32.00
N ARG A 399 29.91 -44.21 31.79
CA ARG A 399 31.35 -44.41 31.85
C ARG A 399 31.82 -45.28 30.68
N THR A 400 33.12 -45.28 30.44
CA THR A 400 33.75 -46.25 29.54
C THR A 400 33.41 -47.68 29.99
N ALA A 401 32.96 -48.50 29.05
CA ALA A 401 32.62 -49.89 29.31
C ALA A 401 33.86 -50.77 29.38
N THR A 402 33.72 -51.90 30.06
CA THR A 402 34.75 -52.93 30.22
C THR A 402 34.25 -54.28 29.71
N GLY A 403 35.17 -55.23 29.50
CA GLY A 403 34.78 -56.59 29.09
C GLY A 403 33.94 -57.37 30.11
N GLY A 404 33.83 -56.88 31.34
CA GLY A 404 32.97 -57.46 32.39
C GLY A 404 31.54 -56.93 32.38
N ASP A 405 31.26 -55.85 31.64
CA ASP A 405 29.94 -55.23 31.61
C ASP A 405 28.97 -56.06 30.76
N GLU A 406 27.87 -56.51 31.37
CA GLU A 406 26.85 -57.32 30.68
C GLU A 406 26.06 -56.47 29.67
N TYR A 407 25.71 -55.26 30.08
CA TYR A 407 25.00 -54.29 29.27
C TYR A 407 25.98 -53.23 28.75
N ILE A 408 25.92 -52.98 27.45
CA ILE A 408 26.68 -51.94 26.78
C ILE A 408 25.66 -51.01 26.12
N LEU A 409 25.68 -49.74 26.51
CA LEU A 409 24.71 -48.76 26.05
C LEU A 409 24.92 -48.42 24.57
N GLY A 410 26.17 -48.19 24.18
CA GLY A 410 26.51 -47.77 22.82
C GLY A 410 27.97 -47.37 22.69
N VAL A 411 28.25 -46.52 21.71
CA VAL A 411 29.59 -46.00 21.40
C VAL A 411 29.53 -44.49 21.32
N VAL A 412 30.52 -43.79 21.88
CA VAL A 412 30.60 -42.33 21.71
C VAL A 412 30.74 -41.99 20.22
N SER A 413 29.75 -41.25 19.71
CA SER A 413 29.62 -40.87 18.31
C SER A 413 30.33 -39.56 18.03
N ALA A 414 31.02 -39.50 16.89
CA ALA A 414 31.62 -38.27 16.38
C ALA A 414 30.67 -37.49 15.47
N ARG A 415 29.68 -38.15 14.84
CA ARG A 415 28.92 -37.58 13.71
C ARG A 415 27.52 -38.19 13.58
N PRO A 416 26.65 -38.02 14.60
CA PRO A 416 25.28 -38.52 14.53
C PRO A 416 24.48 -37.83 13.42
N ALA A 417 23.59 -38.56 12.76
CA ALA A 417 22.64 -37.98 11.79
C ALA A 417 21.44 -37.36 12.50
N VAL A 418 21.07 -37.96 13.62
CA VAL A 418 20.04 -37.48 14.54
C VAL A 418 20.66 -37.52 15.92
N LEU A 419 20.60 -36.39 16.62
CA LEU A 419 21.07 -36.26 17.99
C LEU A 419 19.91 -35.84 18.87
N ALA A 420 19.46 -36.75 19.71
CA ALA A 420 18.45 -36.49 20.73
C ALA A 420 19.07 -35.86 21.98
N ASP A 421 18.22 -35.20 22.76
CA ASP A 421 18.53 -34.65 24.09
C ASP A 421 19.66 -33.60 24.14
N ALA A 422 20.03 -32.97 23.02
CA ALA A 422 21.06 -31.91 22.98
C ALA A 422 20.63 -30.60 23.67
N SER A 423 19.32 -30.32 23.69
CA SER A 423 18.73 -29.10 24.23
C SER A 423 19.33 -27.81 23.62
N ASP A 424 19.57 -27.78 22.31
CA ASP A 424 20.25 -26.64 21.66
C ASP A 424 19.42 -25.34 21.57
N LEU A 425 18.08 -25.44 21.50
CA LEU A 425 17.21 -24.29 21.25
C LEU A 425 16.72 -23.58 22.52
N ARG A 426 16.82 -24.23 23.68
CA ARG A 426 16.31 -23.70 24.96
C ARG A 426 16.82 -24.50 26.14
N TRP A 427 16.67 -23.93 27.34
CA TRP A 427 16.97 -24.63 28.58
C TRP A 427 16.21 -25.97 28.68
N HIS A 428 16.92 -27.05 29.01
CA HIS A 428 16.35 -28.40 29.06
C HIS A 428 15.08 -28.48 29.92
N LYS A 429 15.05 -27.79 31.06
CA LYS A 429 13.90 -27.72 31.98
C LYS A 429 13.24 -26.34 32.01
N LEU A 430 13.21 -25.65 30.86
CA LEU A 430 12.58 -24.33 30.77
C LEU A 430 11.09 -24.38 31.14
N PHE A 431 10.40 -25.45 30.76
CA PHE A 431 8.96 -25.60 30.98
C PHE A 431 8.64 -26.72 31.95
N VAL A 432 7.52 -26.57 32.65
CA VAL A 432 6.94 -27.60 33.51
C VAL A 432 6.42 -28.74 32.64
N THR A 433 6.81 -29.98 32.98
CA THR A 433 6.31 -31.20 32.35
C THR A 433 5.39 -31.98 33.28
N ASP A 434 4.58 -32.90 32.73
CA ASP A 434 3.85 -33.90 33.50
C ASP A 434 4.70 -35.15 33.80
N GLU A 435 4.08 -36.18 34.39
CA GLU A 435 4.77 -37.43 34.77
C GLU A 435 5.28 -38.25 33.56
N TRP A 436 4.92 -37.86 32.33
CA TRP A 436 5.32 -38.49 31.07
C TRP A 436 6.18 -37.56 30.19
N ASP A 437 6.77 -36.52 30.79
CA ASP A 437 7.60 -35.50 30.14
C ASP A 437 6.89 -34.65 29.08
N ARG A 438 5.56 -34.62 29.08
CA ARG A 438 4.79 -33.74 28.19
C ARG A 438 4.74 -32.35 28.79
N ILE A 439 5.02 -31.33 27.97
CA ILE A 439 4.95 -29.93 28.39
C ILE A 439 3.52 -29.60 28.83
N ARG A 440 3.38 -28.97 30.00
CA ARG A 440 2.11 -28.43 30.47
C ARG A 440 1.88 -27.05 29.88
N TYR A 441 0.64 -26.83 29.47
CA TYR A 441 0.21 -25.56 28.92
C TYR A 441 -0.86 -24.93 29.82
N ALA A 442 -0.92 -23.60 29.83
CA ALA A 442 -1.95 -22.81 30.49
C ALA A 442 -2.50 -21.74 29.54
N GLU A 443 -3.74 -21.31 29.79
CA GLU A 443 -4.31 -20.15 29.11
C GLU A 443 -3.73 -18.86 29.71
N VAL A 444 -3.31 -17.97 28.82
CA VAL A 444 -2.74 -16.67 29.15
C VAL A 444 -3.57 -15.61 28.43
N GLU A 445 -4.04 -14.62 29.21
CA GLU A 445 -4.68 -13.43 28.66
C GLU A 445 -3.64 -12.50 28.03
N VAL A 446 -3.79 -12.25 26.74
CA VAL A 446 -3.02 -11.27 25.99
C VAL A 446 -3.82 -9.96 26.02
N PRO A 447 -3.29 -8.89 26.65
CA PRO A 447 -4.01 -7.63 26.74
C PRO A 447 -4.14 -6.96 25.36
N GLU A 448 -5.17 -6.13 25.24
CA GLU A 448 -5.31 -5.23 24.11
C GLU A 448 -4.15 -4.24 24.06
N ILE A 449 -3.75 -3.82 22.86
CA ILE A 449 -2.83 -2.72 22.63
C ILE A 449 -3.61 -1.58 22.00
N ARG A 450 -3.39 -0.37 22.52
CA ARG A 450 -3.94 0.88 21.98
C ARG A 450 -2.81 1.79 21.49
N ASP A 451 -3.12 2.62 20.50
CA ASP A 451 -2.25 3.72 20.07
C ASP A 451 -2.28 4.89 21.07
N GLU A 452 -1.54 5.96 20.78
CA GLU A 452 -1.47 7.16 21.63
C GLU A 452 -2.82 7.90 21.69
N GLU A 453 -3.66 7.71 20.68
CA GLU A 453 -5.01 8.27 20.51
C GLU A 453 -6.11 7.42 21.16
N GLY A 454 -5.79 6.21 21.64
CA GLY A 454 -6.68 5.31 22.34
C GLY A 454 -7.46 4.32 21.46
N HIS A 455 -7.20 4.23 20.15
CA HIS A 455 -7.78 3.22 19.27
C HIS A 455 -7.14 1.85 19.51
N ILE A 456 -7.94 0.78 19.40
CA ILE A 456 -7.45 -0.59 19.57
C ILE A 456 -6.64 -0.99 18.32
N VAL A 457 -5.34 -1.15 18.49
CA VAL A 457 -4.41 -1.64 17.45
C VAL A 457 -4.35 -3.16 17.43
N ARG A 458 -4.53 -3.79 18.61
CA ARG A 458 -4.65 -5.24 18.78
C ARG A 458 -5.66 -5.55 19.86
N ALA A 459 -6.71 -6.29 19.54
CA ALA A 459 -7.69 -6.71 20.52
C ALA A 459 -7.06 -7.67 21.56
N ALA A 460 -7.65 -7.67 22.76
CA ALA A 460 -7.31 -8.68 23.75
C ALA A 460 -7.66 -10.08 23.22
N SER A 461 -6.86 -11.08 23.59
CA SER A 461 -7.07 -12.46 23.19
C SER A 461 -6.62 -13.43 24.28
N VAL A 462 -7.01 -14.69 24.17
CA VAL A 462 -6.51 -15.76 25.03
C VAL A 462 -5.65 -16.66 24.17
N LYS A 463 -4.46 -17.01 24.65
CA LYS A 463 -3.60 -18.01 23.99
C LYS A 463 -3.13 -19.07 24.96
N THR A 464 -2.82 -20.24 24.42
CA THR A 464 -2.26 -21.35 25.17
C THR A 464 -0.74 -21.28 25.11
N GLU A 465 -0.07 -21.19 26.26
CA GLU A 465 1.39 -21.10 26.36
C GLU A 465 1.97 -22.20 27.27
N PRO A 466 3.20 -22.64 27.03
CA PRO A 466 3.89 -23.56 27.93
C PRO A 466 4.18 -22.88 29.28
N VAL A 467 3.95 -23.60 30.38
CA VAL A 467 4.15 -23.07 31.74
C VAL A 467 5.63 -23.05 32.06
N LEU A 468 6.16 -21.86 32.37
CA LEU A 468 7.55 -21.68 32.76
C LEU A 468 7.85 -22.40 34.08
N ASN A 469 8.99 -23.09 34.13
CA ASN A 469 9.44 -23.74 35.36
C ASN A 469 9.83 -22.68 36.41
N PRO A 470 9.28 -22.71 37.64
CA PRO A 470 9.66 -21.78 38.72
C PRO A 470 11.15 -21.77 39.07
N ASP A 471 11.86 -22.87 38.77
CA ASP A 471 13.30 -22.99 38.99
C ASP A 471 14.12 -22.30 37.88
N TRP A 472 13.47 -21.83 36.80
CA TRP A 472 14.13 -21.07 35.75
C TRP A 472 14.53 -19.67 36.20
N ASN A 473 15.78 -19.34 35.93
CA ASN A 473 16.36 -18.05 36.23
C ASN A 473 16.83 -17.35 34.96
N ALA A 474 16.14 -16.26 34.60
CA ALA A 474 16.44 -15.44 33.43
C ALA A 474 17.84 -14.79 33.46
N SER A 475 18.49 -14.66 34.62
CA SER A 475 19.83 -14.08 34.73
C SER A 475 20.96 -15.06 34.41
N MET A 476 20.66 -16.35 34.27
CA MET A 476 21.65 -17.37 33.96
C MET A 476 21.77 -17.57 32.45
N THR A 477 22.99 -17.43 31.92
CA THR A 477 23.28 -17.83 30.54
C THR A 477 23.20 -19.35 30.43
N TYR A 478 22.42 -19.84 29.47
CA TYR A 478 22.38 -21.27 29.19
C TYR A 478 23.49 -21.69 28.22
N ILE A 479 24.18 -22.77 28.57
CA ILE A 479 25.13 -23.47 27.70
C ILE A 479 24.50 -24.80 27.30
N PRO A 480 24.20 -25.04 26.00
CA PRO A 480 23.65 -26.30 25.50
C PRO A 480 24.51 -27.51 25.89
N ARG A 481 23.91 -28.69 26.01
CA ARG A 481 24.65 -29.90 26.41
C ARG A 481 25.85 -30.19 25.52
N ARG A 482 25.70 -29.95 24.21
CA ARG A 482 26.75 -30.20 23.23
C ARG A 482 28.01 -29.33 23.44
N GLU A 483 27.90 -28.26 24.21
CA GLU A 483 29.00 -27.34 24.53
C GLU A 483 29.56 -27.56 25.95
N ARG A 484 29.14 -28.64 26.63
CA ARG A 484 29.58 -28.99 27.99
C ARG A 484 30.34 -30.31 27.97
N ASP A 485 31.53 -30.31 28.56
CA ASP A 485 32.45 -31.47 28.54
C ASP A 485 31.84 -32.71 29.21
N GLU A 486 30.97 -32.53 30.21
CA GLU A 486 30.30 -33.64 30.88
C GLU A 486 29.20 -34.32 30.05
N TRP A 487 28.90 -33.87 28.83
CA TRP A 487 27.88 -34.44 27.97
C TRP A 487 28.46 -34.94 26.64
N VAL A 488 28.23 -36.21 26.32
CA VAL A 488 28.72 -36.82 25.07
C VAL A 488 27.58 -37.47 24.27
N ALA A 489 27.69 -37.41 22.94
CA ALA A 489 26.76 -38.09 22.05
C ALA A 489 27.08 -39.58 22.01
N VAL A 490 26.14 -40.43 22.38
CA VAL A 490 26.28 -41.89 22.31
C VAL A 490 25.45 -42.41 21.16
N GLY A 491 26.12 -42.97 20.15
CA GLY A 491 25.48 -43.69 19.08
C GLY A 491 24.87 -44.97 19.62
N LEU A 492 23.56 -45.12 19.42
CA LEU A 492 22.75 -46.25 19.89
C LEU A 492 22.44 -47.24 18.77
N VAL A 493 22.34 -46.75 17.52
CA VAL A 493 22.11 -47.59 16.34
C VAL A 493 22.83 -46.97 15.14
N GLY A 494 23.50 -47.79 14.33
CA GLY A 494 24.05 -47.35 13.06
C GLY A 494 25.47 -47.83 12.79
N LYS A 495 26.14 -47.13 11.86
CA LYS A 495 27.49 -47.48 11.39
C LYS A 495 28.52 -46.62 12.11
N LEU A 496 29.10 -47.15 13.18
CA LEU A 496 30.02 -46.43 14.05
C LEU A 496 31.47 -46.83 13.83
N LEU A 497 32.37 -45.85 13.92
CA LEU A 497 33.81 -46.11 14.02
C LEU A 497 34.13 -46.33 15.49
N VAL A 498 34.78 -47.44 15.80
CA VAL A 498 35.23 -47.78 17.15
C VAL A 498 36.74 -47.93 17.17
N ARG A 499 37.33 -47.55 18.29
CA ARG A 499 38.73 -47.85 18.62
C ARG A 499 38.85 -49.36 18.79
N ASP A 500 39.98 -49.92 18.37
CA ASP A 500 40.20 -51.37 18.33
C ASP A 500 41.64 -51.71 18.76
N ASP A 501 41.81 -52.86 19.43
CA ASP A 501 43.10 -53.36 19.91
C ASP A 501 43.93 -54.11 18.85
N GLY A 502 43.43 -54.17 17.61
CA GLY A 502 44.05 -54.85 16.47
C GLY A 502 43.54 -56.27 16.25
N SER A 503 42.78 -56.86 17.18
CA SER A 503 42.31 -58.24 17.08
C SER A 503 41.06 -58.41 16.23
N CYS A 504 40.25 -57.36 16.05
CA CYS A 504 38.98 -57.46 15.33
C CYS A 504 39.17 -57.77 13.83
N VAL A 505 38.37 -58.70 13.31
CA VAL A 505 38.39 -59.09 11.89
C VAL A 505 37.06 -58.79 11.21
N ALA A 506 37.10 -58.34 9.95
CA ALA A 506 35.90 -58.07 9.17
C ALA A 506 35.03 -59.33 9.05
N GLY A 507 33.72 -59.19 9.28
CA GLY A 507 32.78 -60.31 9.31
C GLY A 507 32.71 -61.05 10.66
N GLY A 508 33.63 -60.79 11.59
CA GLY A 508 33.59 -61.29 12.96
C GLY A 508 32.74 -60.43 13.90
N TYR A 509 32.88 -60.70 15.20
CA TYR A 509 32.24 -59.93 16.27
C TYR A 509 33.29 -59.32 17.20
N CYS A 510 32.90 -58.24 17.88
CA CYS A 510 33.72 -57.61 18.91
C CYS A 510 32.91 -57.23 20.15
N ARG A 511 33.60 -57.13 21.28
CA ARG A 511 33.12 -56.57 22.56
C ARG A 511 34.15 -55.60 23.12
N PRO A 512 33.80 -54.72 24.07
CA PRO A 512 34.79 -53.90 24.75
C PRO A 512 35.78 -54.77 25.53
N ASN A 513 37.04 -54.38 25.52
CA ASN A 513 38.07 -54.90 26.43
C ASN A 513 38.09 -54.09 27.74
N ALA A 514 39.13 -54.23 28.55
CA ALA A 514 39.27 -53.48 29.82
C ALA A 514 39.37 -51.96 29.64
N ASP A 515 39.79 -51.48 28.47
CA ASP A 515 39.98 -50.06 28.14
C ASP A 515 38.78 -49.48 27.36
N GLY A 516 37.70 -50.25 27.18
CA GLY A 516 36.51 -49.84 26.44
C GLY A 516 36.71 -49.68 24.94
N ILE A 517 37.73 -50.33 24.37
CA ILE A 517 37.96 -50.43 22.94
C ILE A 517 37.58 -51.83 22.44
N ALA A 518 37.33 -51.97 21.14
CA ALA A 518 36.94 -53.24 20.54
C ALA A 518 38.04 -54.29 20.65
N THR A 519 37.67 -55.48 21.08
CA THR A 519 38.47 -56.71 21.00
C THR A 519 37.64 -57.83 20.38
N ALA A 520 38.29 -58.76 19.69
CA ALA A 520 37.64 -59.86 19.01
C ALA A 520 36.87 -60.75 20.00
N ALA A 521 35.63 -61.08 19.65
CA ALA A 521 34.75 -61.89 20.46
C ALA A 521 33.98 -62.90 19.61
N SER A 522 33.44 -63.95 20.24
CA SER A 522 32.57 -64.93 19.58
C SER A 522 31.15 -64.39 19.33
N SER A 523 30.77 -63.31 20.00
CA SER A 523 29.48 -62.65 19.93
C SER A 523 29.62 -61.17 20.31
N GLY A 524 28.60 -60.35 20.05
CA GLY A 524 28.61 -58.91 20.31
C GLY A 524 28.34 -58.11 19.04
N TYR A 525 29.12 -57.07 18.80
CA TYR A 525 28.90 -56.13 17.71
C TYR A 525 29.53 -56.62 16.41
N ARG A 526 28.79 -56.51 15.30
CA ARG A 526 29.25 -56.99 14.00
C ARG A 526 30.33 -56.05 13.45
N VAL A 527 31.52 -56.59 13.21
CA VAL A 527 32.60 -55.85 12.54
C VAL A 527 32.36 -55.85 11.04
N MET A 528 32.13 -54.66 10.46
CA MET A 528 31.87 -54.50 9.03
C MET A 528 33.18 -54.49 8.23
N LYS A 529 34.15 -53.70 8.68
CA LYS A 529 35.47 -53.58 8.05
C LYS A 529 36.48 -52.93 8.99
N ARG A 530 37.76 -53.17 8.75
CA ARG A 530 38.86 -52.37 9.32
C ARG A 530 38.97 -51.05 8.55
N THR A 531 39.18 -49.95 9.26
CA THR A 531 39.32 -48.60 8.68
C THR A 531 40.66 -47.95 8.97
N GLY A 532 41.41 -48.48 9.93
CA GLY A 532 42.80 -48.13 10.22
C GLY A 532 43.46 -49.16 11.13
N ASP A 533 44.70 -48.89 11.54
CA ASP A 533 45.48 -49.82 12.37
C ASP A 533 44.79 -50.13 13.70
N ASN A 534 44.22 -49.11 14.35
CA ASN A 534 43.53 -49.21 15.64
C ASN A 534 42.05 -48.81 15.55
N GLN A 535 41.42 -49.03 14.39
CA GLN A 535 40.03 -48.62 14.16
C GLN A 535 39.29 -49.60 13.25
N VAL A 536 38.09 -49.98 13.69
CA VAL A 536 37.15 -50.75 12.88
C VAL A 536 35.82 -50.02 12.78
N ARG A 537 35.05 -50.34 11.72
CA ARG A 537 33.66 -49.94 11.61
C ARG A 537 32.77 -51.08 12.05
N ILE A 538 31.89 -50.82 12.99
CA ILE A 538 30.88 -51.77 13.45
C ILE A 538 29.50 -51.35 12.98
N PHE A 539 28.57 -52.30 13.01
CA PHE A 539 27.14 -52.01 12.99
C PHE A 539 26.57 -52.26 14.39
N LEU A 540 26.06 -51.20 15.00
CA LEU A 540 25.36 -51.22 16.27
C LEU A 540 23.86 -51.37 15.99
N LYS A 541 23.20 -52.37 16.59
CA LYS A 541 21.81 -52.75 16.33
C LYS A 541 21.01 -52.75 17.62
#